data_AF-A0A437MDL4-F1
#
_entry.id   AF-A0A437MDL4-F1
#
_cell.length_a   1.000
_cell.length_b   1.000
_cell.length_c   1.000
_cell.angle_alpha   90.00
_cell.angle_beta   90.00
_cell.angle_gamma   90.00
#
_symmetry.space_group_name_H-M   'P 1'
#
loop_
_entity.id
_entity.type
_entity.pdbx_description
1 polymer ?
#
loop_
_entity_poly.entity_id
_entity_poly.type
_entity_poly.pdbx_seq_one_letter_code
_entity_poly.pdbx_strand_id
1 'polypeptide(L)'
;MTNLSMLRVLLPALLLASCATPGTRVSEEARRRIVGMEANSFMACAGIPQRSRTLSDGSEIMSYEQTNASTGGVNLSAPFVGGVGFRIGASGSYCHTVVRVRQNRVISLNYTGDNDDVAGQNGVCAPQVRGCLRWLEEQDQLAASPPASAAPAGGTSGTSPR
;
A
#
# COMPACT_ATOMS: atom_id res chain seq x y z
N MET A 1 -25.28 37.27 -6.61
CA MET A 1 -25.22 37.05 -8.07
C MET A 1 -23.92 36.31 -8.38
N THR A 2 -23.89 35.00 -8.13
CA THR A 2 -22.76 34.13 -8.51
C THR A 2 -22.89 33.84 -10.00
N ASN A 3 -21.98 34.41 -10.80
CA ASN A 3 -22.04 34.30 -12.25
C ASN A 3 -21.93 32.83 -12.69
N LEU A 4 -22.94 32.35 -13.43
CA LEU A 4 -22.99 31.00 -14.02
C LEU A 4 -21.74 30.69 -14.88
N SER A 5 -21.05 31.73 -15.35
CA SER A 5 -19.78 31.64 -16.08
C SER A 5 -18.59 31.22 -15.20
N MET A 6 -18.60 31.58 -13.91
CA MET A 6 -17.55 31.20 -12.95
C MET A 6 -17.65 29.71 -12.60
N LEU A 7 -18.88 29.16 -12.56
CA LEU A 7 -19.15 27.74 -12.34
C LEU A 7 -18.68 26.87 -13.51
N ARG A 8 -18.74 27.37 -14.76
CA ARG A 8 -18.31 26.64 -15.96
C ARG A 8 -16.78 26.46 -16.07
N VAL A 9 -16.01 27.35 -15.46
CA VAL A 9 -14.54 27.26 -15.44
C VAL A 9 -14.04 26.45 -14.24
N LEU A 10 -14.72 26.53 -13.09
CA LEU A 10 -14.36 25.73 -11.92
C LEU A 10 -14.63 24.23 -12.10
N LEU A 11 -15.68 23.85 -12.83
CA LEU A 11 -16.08 22.45 -12.99
C LEU A 11 -15.01 21.57 -13.67
N PRO A 12 -14.38 21.95 -14.81
CA PRO A 12 -13.28 21.17 -15.38
C PRO A 12 -12.01 21.23 -14.52
N ALA A 13 -11.74 22.34 -13.82
CA ALA A 13 -10.58 22.48 -12.94
C ALA A 13 -10.64 21.53 -11.72
N LEU A 14 -11.82 21.30 -11.16
CA LEU A 14 -12.01 20.31 -10.09
C LEU A 14 -11.84 18.86 -10.57
N LEU A 15 -12.15 18.57 -11.84
CA LEU A 15 -12.00 17.23 -12.41
C LEU A 15 -10.54 16.83 -12.65
N LEU A 16 -9.62 17.80 -12.77
CA LEU A 16 -8.18 17.55 -12.95
C LEU A 16 -7.43 17.31 -11.62
N ALA A 17 -8.06 17.52 -10.47
CA ALA A 17 -7.39 17.53 -9.16
C ALA A 17 -7.31 16.15 -8.47
N SER A 18 -7.61 15.03 -9.15
CA SER A 18 -7.71 13.71 -8.49
C SER A 18 -6.99 12.56 -9.21
N CYS A 19 -5.83 12.81 -9.83
CA CYS A 19 -4.97 11.73 -10.33
C CYS A 19 -4.13 11.02 -9.24
N ALA A 20 -4.59 10.96 -7.98
CA ALA A 20 -3.95 10.15 -6.94
C ALA A 20 -4.19 8.66 -7.24
N THR A 21 -3.18 7.99 -7.78
CA THR A 21 -3.26 6.62 -8.29
C THR A 21 -3.32 5.57 -7.19
N PRO A 22 -3.83 4.35 -7.49
CA PRO A 22 -3.98 3.29 -6.50
C PRO A 22 -2.67 2.93 -5.80
N GLY A 23 -1.53 2.95 -6.51
CA GLY A 23 -0.21 2.66 -5.93
C GLY A 23 0.21 3.67 -4.87
N THR A 24 0.15 4.97 -5.22
CA THR A 24 0.47 6.06 -4.29
C THR A 24 -0.41 6.03 -3.05
N ARG A 25 -1.72 5.77 -3.21
CA ARG A 25 -2.65 5.65 -2.07
C ARG A 25 -2.28 4.52 -1.12
N VAL A 26 -1.89 3.36 -1.67
CA VAL A 26 -1.46 2.20 -0.88
C VAL A 26 -0.19 2.49 -0.09
N SER A 27 0.82 3.12 -0.71
CA SER A 27 2.07 3.47 -0.04
C SER A 27 1.87 4.51 1.08
N GLU A 28 1.04 5.52 0.84
CA GLU A 28 0.72 6.52 1.87
C GLU A 28 -0.14 5.95 3.01
N GLU A 29 -1.07 5.05 2.70
CA GLU A 29 -1.86 4.35 3.72
C GLU A 29 -0.98 3.44 4.58
N ALA A 30 -0.07 2.70 3.95
CA ALA A 30 0.91 1.87 4.64
C ALA A 30 1.75 2.68 5.62
N ARG A 31 2.22 3.87 5.23
CA ARG A 31 3.00 4.73 6.13
C ARG A 31 2.24 5.12 7.39
N ARG A 32 0.91 5.29 7.31
CA ARG A 32 0.08 5.61 8.47
C ARG A 32 -0.28 4.39 9.30
N ARG A 33 -0.72 3.30 8.67
CA ARG A 33 -1.28 2.13 9.38
C ARG A 33 -0.25 1.14 9.90
N ILE A 34 0.93 1.05 9.27
CA ILE A 34 1.96 0.11 9.70
C ILE A 34 2.71 0.63 10.94
N VAL A 35 2.75 1.95 11.15
CA VAL A 35 3.33 2.52 12.37
C VAL A 35 2.54 2.05 13.58
N GLY A 36 3.25 1.51 14.57
CA GLY A 36 2.69 0.90 15.78
C GLY A 36 2.56 -0.63 15.72
N MET A 37 2.65 -1.24 14.53
CA MET A 37 2.62 -2.69 14.35
C MET A 37 3.80 -3.37 15.08
N GLU A 38 3.58 -4.58 15.58
CA GLU A 38 4.66 -5.38 16.14
C GLU A 38 5.67 -5.76 15.05
N ALA A 39 6.97 -5.72 15.37
CA ALA A 39 8.02 -6.06 14.40
C ALA A 39 7.90 -7.48 13.85
N ASN A 40 7.53 -8.44 14.71
CA ASN A 40 7.32 -9.83 14.29
C ASN A 40 6.13 -9.97 13.33
N SER A 41 5.01 -9.30 13.61
CA SER A 41 3.86 -9.27 12.70
C SER A 41 4.20 -8.60 11.38
N PHE A 42 5.01 -7.53 11.43
CA PHE A 42 5.50 -6.86 10.24
C PHE A 42 6.35 -7.80 9.38
N MET A 43 7.30 -8.53 9.98
CA MET A 43 8.08 -9.53 9.25
C MET A 43 7.23 -10.68 8.70
N ALA A 44 6.16 -11.06 9.39
CA ALA A 44 5.25 -12.10 8.90
C ALA A 44 4.53 -11.70 7.61
N CYS A 45 4.19 -10.41 7.43
CA CYS A 45 3.50 -9.92 6.23
C CYS A 45 4.44 -9.37 5.15
N ALA A 46 5.56 -8.76 5.53
CA ALA A 46 6.54 -8.14 4.62
C ALA A 46 7.68 -9.10 4.21
N GLY A 47 7.86 -10.20 4.94
CA GLY A 47 8.98 -11.12 4.80
C GLY A 47 10.17 -10.76 5.68
N ILE A 48 11.26 -11.50 5.48
CA ILE A 48 12.54 -11.31 6.20
C ILE A 48 13.32 -10.18 5.54
N PRO A 49 13.87 -9.22 6.32
CA PRO A 49 14.63 -8.11 5.74
C PRO A 49 15.95 -8.58 5.14
N GLN A 50 16.35 -7.97 4.02
CA GLN A 50 17.63 -8.22 3.35
C GLN A 50 18.81 -7.74 4.21
N ARG A 51 18.64 -6.61 4.89
CA ARG A 51 19.62 -6.07 5.83
C ARG A 51 18.92 -5.49 7.04
N SER A 52 19.55 -5.64 8.19
CA SER A 52 19.18 -4.87 9.37
C SER A 52 20.41 -4.26 10.05
N ARG A 53 20.20 -3.17 10.79
CA ARG A 53 21.23 -2.53 11.62
C ARG A 53 20.59 -1.94 12.87
N THR A 54 21.20 -2.22 14.02
CA THR A 54 20.90 -1.53 15.27
C THR A 54 21.61 -0.18 15.31
N LEU A 55 20.89 0.85 15.77
CA LEU A 55 21.36 2.22 15.92
C LEU A 55 21.77 2.47 17.37
N SER A 56 22.54 3.55 17.58
CA SER A 56 23.04 3.94 18.90
C SER A 56 21.94 4.28 19.90
N ASP A 57 20.73 4.60 19.44
CA ASP A 57 19.56 4.90 20.28
C ASP A 57 18.73 3.66 20.67
N GLY A 58 19.21 2.46 20.32
CA GLY A 58 18.55 1.19 20.57
C GLY A 58 17.40 0.87 19.61
N SER A 59 17.21 1.66 18.55
CA SER A 59 16.31 1.30 17.46
C SER A 59 17.00 0.40 16.42
N GLU A 60 16.23 -0.34 15.65
CA GLU A 60 16.71 -1.18 14.55
C GLU A 60 16.12 -0.67 13.23
N ILE A 61 16.97 -0.53 12.22
CA ILE A 61 16.53 -0.30 10.84
C ILE A 61 16.56 -1.63 10.09
N MET A 62 15.48 -1.94 9.38
CA MET A 62 15.32 -3.08 8.50
C MET A 62 15.09 -2.57 7.07
N SER A 63 15.81 -3.11 6.09
CA SER A 63 15.68 -2.72 4.69
C SER A 63 15.11 -3.84 3.84
N TYR A 64 14.14 -3.48 3.00
CA TYR A 64 13.44 -4.35 2.07
C TYR A 64 13.65 -3.88 0.64
N GLU A 65 14.12 -4.76 -0.22
CA GLU A 65 14.40 -4.46 -1.63
C GLU A 65 13.42 -5.23 -2.52
N GLN A 66 12.82 -4.56 -3.49
CA GLN A 66 12.00 -5.18 -4.53
C GLN A 66 12.35 -4.58 -5.87
N THR A 67 12.92 -5.41 -6.73
CA THR A 67 13.01 -5.12 -8.15
C THR A 67 11.69 -5.50 -8.81
N ASN A 68 11.02 -4.52 -9.40
CA ASN A 68 9.88 -4.77 -10.26
C ASN A 68 10.44 -4.86 -11.68
N ALA A 69 10.29 -6.02 -12.33
CA ALA A 69 10.56 -6.10 -13.76
C ALA A 69 9.67 -5.04 -14.43
N SER A 70 10.27 -4.01 -15.04
CA SER A 70 9.59 -2.80 -15.51
C SER A 70 8.23 -3.12 -16.11
N THR A 71 7.16 -2.81 -15.39
CA THR A 71 5.80 -3.04 -15.87
C THR A 71 5.51 -2.08 -17.01
N GLY A 72 5.74 -2.56 -18.23
CA GLY A 72 5.01 -2.13 -19.42
C GLY A 72 5.20 -0.68 -19.85
N GLY A 73 6.41 -0.32 -20.25
CA GLY A 73 6.55 0.76 -21.22
C GLY A 73 6.14 0.25 -22.59
N VAL A 74 5.07 0.77 -23.18
CA VAL A 74 4.75 0.47 -24.59
C VAL A 74 5.71 1.29 -25.43
N ASN A 75 6.63 0.64 -26.14
CA ASN A 75 7.52 1.33 -27.07
C ASN A 75 6.72 1.67 -28.33
N LEU A 76 6.14 2.87 -28.37
CA LEU A 76 5.51 3.38 -29.59
C LEU A 76 6.62 3.90 -30.51
N SER A 77 7.15 3.01 -31.34
CA SER A 77 7.98 3.39 -32.47
C SER A 77 7.07 3.98 -33.55
N ALA A 78 6.91 5.30 -33.59
CA ALA A 78 6.22 5.97 -34.69
C ALA A 78 7.12 5.95 -35.94
N PRO A 79 6.70 5.33 -37.07
CA PRO A 79 7.58 5.13 -38.22
C PRO A 79 7.80 6.38 -39.10
N PHE A 80 7.41 7.58 -38.66
CA PHE A 80 7.35 8.76 -39.54
C PHE A 80 8.27 9.93 -39.20
N VAL A 81 8.99 9.92 -38.07
CA VAL A 81 10.01 10.96 -37.77
C VAL A 81 11.18 10.38 -36.99
N GLY A 82 12.26 9.99 -37.69
CA GLY A 82 13.61 9.89 -37.11
C GLY A 82 13.87 8.84 -36.02
N GLY A 83 13.07 7.78 -35.90
CA GLY A 83 13.41 6.64 -35.03
C GLY A 83 13.48 6.95 -33.53
N VAL A 84 12.92 8.08 -33.09
CA VAL A 84 12.84 8.41 -31.66
C VAL A 84 11.69 7.61 -31.05
N GLY A 85 12.01 6.48 -30.42
CA GLY A 85 11.04 5.70 -29.65
C GLY A 85 10.65 6.45 -28.38
N PHE A 86 9.38 6.80 -28.22
CA PHE A 86 8.88 7.40 -27.00
C PHE A 86 8.48 6.30 -26.02
N ARG A 87 9.13 6.27 -24.85
CA ARG A 87 8.80 5.36 -23.73
C ARG A 87 7.67 5.99 -22.92
N ILE A 88 6.43 5.72 -23.29
CA ILE A 88 5.26 6.09 -22.48
C ILE A 88 5.06 4.98 -21.44
N GLY A 89 5.04 5.32 -20.15
CA GLY A 89 4.84 4.33 -19.07
C GLY A 89 6.10 3.90 -18.31
N ALA A 90 7.23 4.59 -18.45
CA ALA A 90 8.42 4.29 -17.64
C ALA A 90 8.14 4.58 -16.16
N SER A 91 7.85 3.52 -15.42
CA SER A 91 7.74 3.56 -13.96
C SER A 91 9.07 3.10 -13.39
N GLY A 92 9.43 3.65 -12.23
CA GLY A 92 10.59 3.24 -11.47
C GLY A 92 10.67 1.73 -11.34
N SER A 93 11.87 1.18 -11.51
CA SER A 93 12.06 -0.27 -11.61
C SER A 93 12.33 -0.92 -10.24
N TYR A 94 12.45 -0.10 -9.19
CA TYR A 94 13.07 -0.58 -7.97
C TYR A 94 12.61 0.20 -6.73
N CYS A 95 12.06 -0.53 -5.76
CA CYS A 95 11.65 0.02 -4.48
C CYS A 95 12.57 -0.48 -3.35
N HIS A 96 13.02 0.46 -2.54
CA HIS A 96 13.57 0.19 -1.22
C HIS A 96 12.62 0.69 -0.14
N THR A 97 12.13 -0.22 0.70
CA THR A 97 11.38 0.11 1.91
C THR A 97 12.29 0.02 3.12
N VAL A 98 12.36 1.09 3.90
CA VAL A 98 13.17 1.20 5.12
C VAL A 98 12.25 1.33 6.32
N VAL A 99 12.32 0.36 7.22
CA VAL A 99 11.48 0.27 8.41
C VAL A 99 12.35 0.49 9.63
N ARG A 100 11.91 1.36 10.54
CA ARG A 100 12.57 1.53 11.82
C ARG A 100 11.70 0.95 12.92
N VAL A 101 12.31 0.17 13.79
CA VAL A 101 11.67 -0.53 14.90
C VAL A 101 12.32 -0.09 16.19
N ARG A 102 11.53 0.08 17.24
CA ARG A 102 12.04 0.27 18.61
C ARG A 102 11.11 -0.46 19.57
N GLN A 103 11.69 -1.19 20.52
CA GLN A 103 10.91 -1.94 21.52
C GLN A 103 9.84 -2.87 20.87
N ASN A 104 10.24 -3.62 19.84
CA ASN A 104 9.37 -4.53 19.09
C ASN A 104 8.19 -3.85 18.37
N ARG A 105 8.23 -2.53 18.14
CA ARG A 105 7.21 -1.80 17.38
C ARG A 105 7.79 -1.00 16.24
N VAL A 106 7.09 -0.98 15.11
CA VAL A 106 7.41 -0.12 13.98
C VAL A 106 7.16 1.34 14.37
N ILE A 107 8.20 2.17 14.30
CA ILE A 107 8.12 3.60 14.61
C ILE A 107 8.20 4.48 13.36
N SER A 108 8.67 3.95 12.22
CA SER A 108 8.63 4.67 10.95
C SER A 108 8.72 3.74 9.75
N LEU A 109 8.06 4.11 8.66
CA LEU A 109 8.13 3.47 7.35
C LEU A 109 8.51 4.51 6.28
N ASN A 110 9.62 4.28 5.61
CA ASN A 110 10.14 5.16 4.56
C ASN A 110 10.37 4.39 3.27
N TYR A 111 10.25 5.09 2.15
CA TYR A 111 10.52 4.56 0.82
C TYR A 111 11.67 5.33 0.22
N THR A 112 12.57 4.63 -0.46
CA THR A 112 13.75 5.16 -1.13
C THR A 112 13.96 4.42 -2.47
N GLY A 113 14.83 4.95 -3.33
CA GLY A 113 15.12 4.37 -4.65
C GLY A 113 14.40 5.07 -5.80
N ASP A 114 14.49 4.49 -7.00
CA ASP A 114 13.75 4.90 -8.20
C ASP A 114 12.35 4.28 -8.14
N ASN A 115 11.53 4.82 -7.26
CA ASN A 115 10.27 4.24 -6.82
C ASN A 115 9.02 5.04 -7.23
N ASP A 116 9.22 6.12 -7.97
CA ASP A 116 8.16 6.90 -8.60
C ASP A 116 7.63 6.13 -9.81
N ASP A 117 6.32 6.10 -10.02
CA ASP A 117 5.73 5.63 -11.28
C ASP A 117 5.24 6.81 -12.11
N VAL A 118 4.78 6.55 -13.35
CA VAL A 118 4.18 7.57 -14.23
C VAL A 118 2.95 8.28 -13.63
N ALA A 119 2.54 7.85 -12.44
CA ALA A 119 1.28 8.11 -11.78
C ALA A 119 1.46 8.67 -10.35
N GLY A 120 2.68 8.77 -9.81
CA GLY A 120 2.96 9.39 -8.50
C GLY A 120 4.17 8.82 -7.77
N GLN A 121 4.53 9.48 -6.65
CA GLN A 121 5.65 9.08 -5.80
C GLN A 121 5.39 7.73 -5.11
N ASN A 122 6.42 6.89 -5.02
CA ASN A 122 6.39 5.59 -4.31
C ASN A 122 5.38 4.56 -4.83
N GLY A 123 4.76 4.75 -6.01
CA GLY A 123 3.75 3.83 -6.55
C GLY A 123 4.27 2.41 -6.80
N VAL A 124 5.55 2.31 -7.12
CA VAL A 124 6.31 1.05 -7.34
C VAL A 124 6.47 0.25 -6.05
N CYS A 125 6.37 0.90 -4.88
CA CYS A 125 6.49 0.27 -3.56
C CYS A 125 5.21 -0.39 -3.06
N ALA A 126 4.06 -0.11 -3.69
CA ALA A 126 2.76 -0.60 -3.24
C ALA A 126 2.70 -2.14 -3.07
N PRO A 127 3.30 -2.98 -3.93
CA PRO A 127 3.29 -4.43 -3.75
C PRO A 127 3.96 -4.91 -2.46
N GLN A 128 5.03 -4.26 -2.00
CA GLN A 128 5.75 -4.65 -0.78
C GLN A 128 4.89 -4.48 0.48
N VAL A 129 4.01 -3.47 0.51
CA VAL A 129 3.23 -3.11 1.70
C VAL A 129 1.77 -3.56 1.66
N ARG A 130 1.27 -3.95 0.47
CA ARG A 130 -0.12 -4.40 0.28
C ARG A 130 -0.46 -5.64 1.13
N GLY A 131 0.50 -6.55 1.29
CA GLY A 131 0.32 -7.73 2.16
C GLY A 131 0.06 -7.34 3.61
N CYS A 132 0.85 -6.41 4.14
CA CYS A 132 0.72 -5.92 5.51
C CYS A 132 -0.56 -5.14 5.76
N LEU A 133 -1.03 -4.35 4.79
CA LEU A 133 -2.31 -3.64 4.91
C LEU A 133 -3.49 -4.62 5.00
N ARG A 134 -3.49 -5.67 4.18
CA ARG A 134 -4.53 -6.71 4.23
C ARG A 134 -4.53 -7.44 5.57
N TRP A 135 -3.34 -7.78 6.08
CA TRP A 135 -3.21 -8.40 7.39
C TRP A 135 -3.81 -7.52 8.51
N LEU A 136 -3.56 -6.21 8.46
CA LEU A 136 -4.17 -5.28 9.43
C LEU A 136 -5.70 -5.24 9.31
N GLU A 137 -6.24 -5.22 8.09
CA GLU A 137 -7.69 -5.29 7.87
C GLU A 137 -8.32 -6.56 8.43
N GLU A 138 -7.66 -7.70 8.27
CA GLU A 138 -8.10 -8.97 8.84
C GLU A 138 -8.12 -8.92 10.37
N GLN A 139 -7.10 -8.31 11.01
CA GLN A 139 -7.07 -8.15 12.46
C GLN A 139 -8.15 -7.19 12.97
N ASP A 140 -8.39 -6.09 12.26
CA ASP A 140 -9.46 -5.14 12.60
C ASP A 140 -10.84 -5.83 12.53
N GLN A 141 -11.06 -6.69 11.52
CA GLN A 141 -12.30 -7.48 11.39
C GLN A 141 -12.45 -8.52 12.49
N LEU A 142 -11.36 -9.20 12.88
CA LEU A 142 -11.36 -10.15 13.98
C LEU A 142 -11.68 -9.45 15.31
N ALA A 143 -11.14 -8.25 15.54
CA ALA A 143 -11.41 -7.46 16.72
C ALA A 143 -12.85 -6.90 16.75
N ALA A 144 -13.42 -6.58 15.59
CA ALA A 144 -14.79 -6.08 15.46
C ALA A 144 -15.86 -7.19 15.46
N SER A 145 -15.47 -8.44 15.22
CA SER A 145 -16.41 -9.58 15.21
C SER A 145 -16.89 -9.87 16.63
N PRO A 146 -18.22 -9.96 16.87
CA PRO A 146 -18.73 -10.36 18.17
C PRO A 146 -18.24 -11.79 18.50
N PRO A 147 -17.98 -12.11 19.77
CA PRO A 147 -17.52 -13.45 20.15
C PRO A 147 -18.55 -14.48 19.70
N ALA A 148 -18.09 -15.49 18.95
CA ALA A 148 -18.91 -16.54 18.34
C ALA A 148 -19.66 -17.45 19.35
N SER A 149 -19.78 -17.05 20.61
CA SER A 149 -20.35 -17.83 21.71
C SER A 149 -21.83 -17.56 21.97
N ALA A 150 -22.51 -16.71 21.20
CA ALA A 150 -23.95 -16.50 21.31
C ALA A 150 -24.76 -17.32 20.28
N ALA A 151 -24.32 -18.55 19.98
CA ALA A 151 -25.21 -19.52 19.36
C ALA A 151 -26.28 -19.91 20.42
N PRO A 152 -27.59 -19.71 20.16
CA PRO A 152 -28.60 -20.16 21.11
C PRO A 152 -28.54 -21.69 21.21
N ALA A 153 -28.31 -22.17 22.43
CA ALA A 153 -28.56 -23.55 22.80
C ALA A 153 -30.06 -23.83 22.63
N GLY A 154 -30.47 -24.23 21.43
CA GLY A 154 -31.78 -24.78 21.16
C GLY A 154 -31.89 -26.16 21.79
N GLY A 155 -32.35 -26.18 23.04
CA GLY A 155 -32.69 -27.40 23.76
C GLY A 155 -33.91 -28.12 23.14
N THR A 156 -33.74 -29.42 22.98
CA THR A 156 -34.74 -30.52 23.11
C THR A 156 -36.22 -30.20 22.93
N SER A 157 -36.86 -30.89 21.98
CA SER A 157 -38.08 -31.65 22.30
C SER A 157 -38.21 -32.84 21.34
N GLY A 158 -38.07 -34.04 21.92
CA GLY A 158 -38.54 -35.25 21.28
C GLY A 158 -40.06 -35.25 21.24
N THR A 159 -40.62 -35.56 20.07
CA THR A 159 -41.98 -36.08 19.94
C THR A 159 -41.93 -37.19 18.93
N SER A 160 -42.06 -38.42 19.43
CA SER A 160 -42.33 -39.63 18.67
C SER A 160 -43.72 -39.55 18.03
N PRO A 161 -43.88 -39.95 16.76
CA PRO A 161 -45.15 -40.47 16.27
C PRO A 161 -45.01 -41.94 15.87
N ARG A 162 -45.70 -42.78 16.67
CA ARG A 162 -46.30 -44.10 16.37
C ARG A 162 -45.46 -45.19 15.71
#